data_AF-A0A7V5D1C6-F1
#
_entry.id   AF-A0A7V5D1C6-F1
#
_cell.length_a   1.000
_cell.length_b   1.000
_cell.length_c   1.000
_cell.angle_alpha   90.00
_cell.angle_beta   90.00
_cell.angle_gamma   90.00
#
_symmetry.space_group_name_H-M   'P 1'
#
loop_
_entity.id
_entity.type
_entity.pdbx_description
1 polymer ?
#
loop_
_entity_poly.entity_id
_entity_poly.type
_entity_poly.pdbx_seq_one_letter_code
_entity_poly.pdbx_strand_id
1 'polypeptide(L)'
;MRLNRNQIEHMASVIVRNLIRDEKILVDDKNRLIDEIINLIQEEFVKEDQLDQEVREILSKHMEKIRRENIEYQTMFRMIKTKLAKERNIVL
;
A
#
# COMPACT_ATOMS: atom_id res chain seq x y z
N MET A 1 -1.49 -3.37 8.24
CA MET A 1 -0.34 -4.09 8.82
C MET A 1 0.85 -3.72 7.97
N ARG A 2 1.86 -3.04 8.53
CA ARG A 2 3.08 -2.71 7.79
C ARG A 2 3.98 -3.94 7.77
N LEU A 3 4.36 -4.41 6.58
CA LEU A 3 5.37 -5.45 6.45
C LEU A 3 6.71 -4.88 6.91
N ASN A 4 7.43 -5.62 7.75
CA ASN A 4 8.77 -5.22 8.15
C ASN A 4 9.74 -5.33 6.96
N ARG A 5 10.79 -4.51 6.96
CA ARG A 5 11.80 -4.48 5.88
C ARG A 5 12.34 -5.88 5.53
N ASN A 6 12.66 -6.69 6.54
CA ASN A 6 13.11 -8.07 6.34
C ASN A 6 12.07 -8.97 5.64
N GLN A 7 10.77 -8.72 5.87
CA GLN A 7 9.71 -9.46 5.20
C GLN A 7 9.60 -9.04 3.73
N ILE A 8 9.75 -7.75 3.44
CA ILE A 8 9.77 -7.21 2.08
C ILE A 8 10.95 -7.78 1.30
N GLU A 9 12.15 -7.76 1.89
CA GLU A 9 13.37 -8.33 1.31
C GLU A 9 13.21 -9.84 1.04
N HIS A 10 12.64 -10.58 2.00
CA HIS A 10 12.40 -12.01 1.83
C HIS A 10 11.41 -12.28 0.70
N MET A 11 10.29 -11.55 0.65
CA MET A 11 9.31 -11.68 -0.44
C MET A 11 9.92 -11.35 -1.80
N ALA A 12 10.64 -10.23 -1.93
CA ALA A 12 11.29 -9.82 -3.16
C ALA A 12 12.27 -10.90 -3.65
N SER A 13 13.08 -11.46 -2.75
CA SER A 13 14.00 -12.55 -3.07
C SER A 13 13.27 -13.82 -3.55
N VAL A 14 12.15 -14.18 -2.93
CA VAL A 14 11.34 -15.34 -3.31
C VAL A 14 10.66 -15.13 -4.67
N ILE A 15 10.11 -13.94 -4.93
CA ILE A 15 9.48 -13.58 -6.20
C ILE A 15 10.50 -13.71 -7.34
N VAL A 16 11.65 -13.05 -7.22
CA VAL A 16 12.71 -13.09 -8.25
C VAL A 16 13.21 -14.52 -8.45
N ARG A 17 13.42 -15.27 -7.37
CA ARG A 17 13.86 -16.67 -7.44
C ARG A 17 12.86 -17.55 -8.18
N ASN A 18 11.56 -17.40 -7.91
CA ASN A 18 10.52 -18.17 -8.59
C ASN A 18 10.41 -17.80 -10.07
N LEU A 19 10.48 -16.50 -10.41
CA LEU A 19 10.41 -16.04 -11.80
C LEU A 19 11.58 -16.54 -12.65
N ILE A 20 12.78 -16.59 -12.07
CA ILE A 20 13.98 -17.17 -12.73
C ILE A 20 13.84 -18.69 -12.85
N ARG A 21 13.42 -19.38 -11.79
CA ARG A 21 13.26 -20.84 -11.79
C ARG A 21 12.25 -21.30 -12.84
N ASP A 22 11.17 -20.56 -13.01
CA ASP A 22 10.10 -20.90 -13.93
C ASP A 22 10.39 -20.37 -15.36
N GLU A 23 11.63 -19.91 -15.62
CA GLU A 23 12.14 -19.35 -16.88
C GLU A 23 11.25 -18.25 -17.48
N LYS A 24 10.54 -17.50 -16.63
CA LYS A 24 9.64 -16.42 -17.05
C LYS A 24 10.38 -15.14 -17.39
N ILE A 25 11.59 -14.97 -16.85
CA ILE A 25 12.43 -13.79 -17.04
C ILE A 25 13.89 -14.21 -17.21
N LEU A 26 14.61 -13.48 -18.06
CA LEU A 26 16.08 -13.49 -18.12
C LEU A 26 16.57 -12.28 -17.35
N VAL A 27 17.48 -12.51 -16.39
CA VAL A 27 17.97 -11.47 -15.48
C VAL A 27 19.48 -11.50 -15.47
N ASP A 28 20.09 -10.39 -15.85
CA ASP A 28 21.54 -10.22 -15.84
C ASP A 28 22.08 -10.00 -14.42
N ASP A 29 21.42 -9.13 -13.64
CA ASP A 29 21.75 -8.87 -12.23
C ASP A 29 20.54 -9.09 -11.31
N LYS A 30 20.57 -10.24 -10.64
CA LYS A 30 19.53 -10.64 -9.68
C LYS A 30 19.44 -9.70 -8.48
N ASN A 31 20.56 -9.20 -7.98
CA ASN A 31 20.56 -8.36 -6.79
C ASN A 31 19.91 -7.01 -7.09
N ARG A 32 20.25 -6.44 -8.24
CA ARG A 32 19.62 -5.21 -8.72
C ARG A 32 18.10 -5.34 -8.86
N LEU A 33 17.61 -6.44 -9.45
CA LEU A 33 16.17 -6.66 -9.60
C LEU A 33 15.46 -6.80 -8.23
N ILE A 34 16.11 -7.47 -7.27
CA ILE A 34 15.59 -7.57 -5.90
C ILE A 34 15.49 -6.19 -5.26
N ASP A 35 16.53 -5.36 -5.37
CA ASP A 35 16.54 -3.99 -4.84
C ASP A 35 15.46 -3.10 -5.50
N GLU A 36 15.27 -3.21 -6.81
CA GLU A 36 14.20 -2.49 -7.53
C GLU A 36 12.81 -2.89 -7.02
N ILE A 37 12.56 -4.19 -6.78
CA ILE A 37 11.29 -4.66 -6.21
C ILE A 37 11.11 -4.18 -4.78
N ILE A 38 12.15 -4.20 -3.95
CA ILE A 38 12.09 -3.70 -2.57
C ILE A 38 11.72 -2.22 -2.57
N ASN A 39 12.37 -1.42 -3.42
CA ASN A 39 12.10 0.01 -3.53
C ASN A 39 10.67 0.27 -4.03
N LEU A 40 10.22 -0.47 -5.05
CA LEU A 40 8.85 -0.38 -5.55
C LEU A 40 7.82 -0.65 -4.43
N ILE A 41 8.00 -1.74 -3.67
CA ILE A 41 7.10 -2.08 -2.57
C ILE A 41 7.11 -0.98 -1.49
N GLN A 42 8.29 -0.43 -1.16
CA GLN A 42 8.39 0.67 -0.20
C GLN A 42 7.69 1.94 -0.68
N GLU A 43 7.85 2.30 -1.95
CA GLU A 43 7.15 3.45 -2.54
C GLU A 43 5.63 3.29 -2.49
N GLU A 44 5.11 2.10 -2.79
CA GLU A 44 3.68 1.82 -2.69
C GLU A 44 3.18 1.91 -1.24
N PHE A 45 3.93 1.41 -0.26
CA PHE A 45 3.58 1.59 1.16
C PHE A 45 3.54 3.06 1.58
N VAL A 46 4.49 3.88 1.11
CA VAL A 46 4.50 5.32 1.39
C VAL A 46 3.27 6.00 0.79
N LYS A 47 2.89 5.64 -0.44
CA LYS A 47 1.66 6.16 -1.07
C LYS A 47 0.41 5.74 -0.29
N GLU A 48 0.36 4.49 0.20
CA GLU A 48 -0.75 4.02 1.03
C GLU A 48 -0.84 4.77 2.36
N ASP A 49 0.29 5.01 3.03
CA ASP A 49 0.32 5.77 4.28
C ASP A 49 -0.11 7.23 4.07
N GLN A 50 0.28 7.85 2.95
CA GLN A 50 -0.20 9.18 2.57
C GLN A 50 -1.71 9.20 2.33
N LEU A 51 -2.24 8.18 1.66
CA LEU A 51 -3.68 8.01 1.45
C LEU A 51 -4.42 7.91 2.78
N ASP A 52 -3.93 7.08 3.71
CA ASP A 52 -4.52 6.92 5.03
C ASP A 52 -4.49 8.22 5.84
N GLN A 53 -3.41 8.99 5.75
CA GLN A 53 -3.29 10.30 6.40
C GLN A 53 -4.30 11.30 5.82
N GLU A 54 -4.45 11.36 4.50
CA GLU A 54 -5.42 12.22 3.82
C GLU A 54 -6.86 11.87 4.23
N VAL A 55 -7.20 10.58 4.31
CA VAL A 55 -8.49 10.10 4.82
C VAL A 55 -8.72 10.56 6.27
N ARG A 56 -7.71 10.46 7.15
CA ARG A 56 -7.81 10.92 8.54
C ARG A 56 -8.05 12.43 8.63
N GLU A 57 -7.42 13.23 7.78
CA GLU A 57 -7.61 14.68 7.74
C GLU A 57 -9.03 15.05 7.29
N ILE A 58 -9.54 14.38 6.25
CA ILE A 58 -10.93 14.57 5.79
C ILE A 58 -11.91 14.22 6.91
N LEU A 59 -11.71 13.07 7.57
CA LEU A 59 -12.57 12.67 8.69
C LEU A 59 -12.48 13.65 9.86
N SER A 60 -11.29 14.16 10.17
CA SER A 60 -11.09 15.13 11.25
C SER A 60 -11.87 16.42 11.00
N LYS A 61 -11.91 16.91 9.75
CA LYS A 61 -12.71 18.07 9.35
C LYS A 61 -14.23 17.84 9.46
N HIS A 62 -14.67 16.58 9.43
CA HIS A 62 -16.07 16.20 9.51
C HIS A 62 -16.48 15.53 10.84
N MET A 63 -15.58 15.52 11.84
CA MET A 63 -15.80 14.90 13.15
C MET A 63 -17.09 15.36 13.84
N GLU A 64 -17.41 16.65 13.77
CA GLU A 64 -18.66 17.17 14.38
C GLU A 64 -19.92 16.63 13.71
N LYS A 65 -19.90 16.44 12.38
CA LYS A 65 -21.03 15.82 11.66
C LYS A 65 -21.15 14.34 11.98
N ILE A 66 -20.02 13.62 12.00
CA ILE A 66 -19.97 12.18 12.34
C ILE A 66 -20.54 11.94 13.74
N ARG A 67 -20.17 12.80 14.71
CA ARG A 67 -20.65 12.72 16.09
C ARG A 67 -22.13 13.09 16.23
N ARG A 68 -22.66 14.00 15.39
CA ARG A 68 -24.09 14.33 15.34
C ARG A 68 -24.93 13.24 14.69
N GLU A 69 -24.40 12.55 13.69
CA GLU A 69 -25.11 11.49 12.96
C GLU A 69 -24.93 10.08 13.57
N ASN A 70 -24.23 9.95 14.71
CA ASN A 70 -23.92 8.65 15.35
C ASN A 70 -23.26 7.64 14.40
N ILE A 71 -22.50 8.13 13.42
CA ILE A 71 -21.86 7.25 12.43
C ILE A 71 -20.54 6.72 13.00
N GLU A 72 -20.30 5.43 12.84
CA GLU A 72 -19.06 4.79 13.27
C GLU A 72 -17.87 5.24 12.41
N TYR A 73 -16.85 5.82 13.05
CA TYR A 73 -15.65 6.34 12.39
C TYR A 73 -14.99 5.31 11.46
N GLN A 74 -14.97 4.04 11.87
CA GLN A 74 -14.34 2.96 11.11
C GLN A 74 -15.06 2.68 9.78
N THR A 75 -16.38 2.87 9.74
CA THR A 75 -17.21 2.71 8.53
C THR A 75 -16.96 3.86 7.56
N MET A 76 -16.91 5.10 8.06
CA MET A 76 -16.57 6.26 7.24
C MET A 76 -15.14 6.21 6.71
N PHE A 77 -14.19 5.74 7.51
CA PHE A 77 -12.81 5.53 7.08
C PHE A 77 -12.73 4.58 5.89
N ARG A 78 -13.42 3.44 5.94
CA ARG A 78 -13.46 2.51 4.80
C ARG A 78 -14.14 3.12 3.57
N MET A 79 -15.26 3.82 3.75
CA MET A 79 -15.98 4.47 2.63
C MET A 79 -15.12 5.53 1.94
N ILE A 80 -14.49 6.43 2.70
CA ILE A 80 -13.64 7.48 2.16
C ILE A 80 -12.38 6.88 1.55
N LYS A 81 -11.71 5.92 2.21
CA LYS A 81 -10.54 5.22 1.65
C LYS A 81 -10.87 4.58 0.29
N THR A 82 -12.02 3.90 0.18
CA THR A 82 -12.48 3.31 -1.08
C THR A 82 -12.75 4.36 -2.15
N LYS A 83 -13.36 5.49 -1.78
CA LYS A 83 -13.68 6.58 -2.71
C LYS A 83 -12.39 7.27 -3.20
N LEU A 84 -11.48 7.60 -2.28
CA LEU A 84 -10.20 8.25 -2.59
C LEU A 84 -9.30 7.35 -3.44
N ALA A 85 -9.26 6.05 -3.15
CA ALA A 85 -8.51 5.08 -3.95
C ALA A 85 -9.03 5.00 -5.39
N LYS A 86 -10.37 5.01 -5.59
CA LYS A 86 -10.98 5.06 -6.92
C LYS A 86 -10.65 6.37 -7.66
N GLU A 87 -10.68 7.51 -6.97
CA GLU A 87 -10.35 8.81 -7.58
C GLU A 87 -8.87 8.91 -7.97
N ARG A 88 -7.96 8.27 -7.21
CA ARG A 88 -6.52 8.28 -7.49
C ARG A 88 -6.01 7.08 -8.32
N ASN A 89 -6.90 6.20 -8.82
CA ASN A 89 -6.53 4.95 -9.51
C ASN A 89 -5.56 4.06 -8.70
N ILE A 90 -5.62 4.14 -7.38
CA ILE A 90 -4.83 3.28 -6.50
C ILE A 90 -5.60 1.96 -6.37
N VAL A 91 -4.96 0.85 -6.75
CA VAL A 91 -5.53 -0.48 -6.57
C VAL A 91 -5.39 -0.84 -5.09
N LEU A 92 -6.53 -0.99 -4.39
CA LEU A 92 -6.62 -1.44 -2.99
C LEU A 92 -6.54 -2.96 -2.90
#